data_AF-A0A1H7W5N6-F1
#
_entry.id   AF-A0A1H7W5N6-F1
#
_cell.length_a   1.000
_cell.length_b   1.000
_cell.length_c   1.000
_cell.angle_alpha   90.00
_cell.angle_beta   90.00
_cell.angle_gamma   90.00
#
_symmetry.space_group_name_H-M   'P 1'
#
loop_
_entity.id
_entity.type
_entity.pdbx_description
1 polymer ?
#
loop_
_entity_poly.entity_id
_entity_poly.type
_entity_poly.pdbx_seq_one_letter_code
_entity_poly.pdbx_strand_id
1 'polypeptide(L)'
;MPQIPSELTQNAVQNFLNSQFNKKTEKEQRQLEKAKESSSSDQIATLQEKLSKEREKYSSAIWLENAANKMAKQLYFGTHISKGIHPDAKGDNISFQSDHHLPIEIVGSHSIKSDYIDANGNAAALPLAAFFDFVVGEFANKQVKIRDLILEDNADFIASLSSDQTIAKSYHQAFKEALQNTVTSPVTHERNKQILWATNSNVAESIEDLSYHNIIPLYPSVLTHELYQRINALKYSEENKEAQDNRFKKTAEQKPYVTLSDLTSVQLGGTKPQNVSLLMSKQGGRNYLLPSIPPTFSQRYLFNVSKSTRTIFNKNLAYQCYKPIAQFFQVIKSDKNTVDIRDARKFAIDEILHILFSISTYIKNTYPAGWSKDYQLDYNQKLWLDPLRANLEGEEEFAEDREELEWHLEIYRQFASWLNKLIQDKFPHLKHDTGKPEYNEWRREIMAMKKQYERAGKGVFL
;
A
#
# COMPACT_ATOMS: atom_id res chain seq x y z
N MET A 1 8.78 34.35 9.47
CA MET A 1 7.60 33.74 8.82
C MET A 1 6.65 34.86 8.44
N PRO A 2 5.98 34.77 7.29
CA PRO A 2 5.11 35.84 6.86
C PRO A 2 3.91 35.96 7.82
N GLN A 3 3.66 37.17 8.31
CA GLN A 3 2.70 37.43 9.38
C GLN A 3 1.27 37.31 8.86
N ILE A 4 0.49 36.43 9.49
CA ILE A 4 -0.96 36.34 9.25
C ILE A 4 -1.59 37.66 9.70
N PRO A 5 -2.58 38.21 8.95
CA PRO A 5 -3.28 39.40 9.38
C PRO A 5 -3.82 39.24 10.80
N SER A 6 -3.42 40.17 11.68
CA SER A 6 -3.77 40.17 13.10
C SER A 6 -5.28 40.05 13.34
N GLU A 7 -6.08 40.69 12.49
CA GLU A 7 -7.55 40.63 12.53
C GLU A 7 -8.12 39.22 12.32
N LEU A 8 -7.55 38.43 11.41
CA LEU A 8 -8.02 37.05 11.17
C LEU A 8 -7.72 36.17 12.38
N THR A 9 -6.55 36.38 12.98
CA THR A 9 -6.12 35.66 14.16
C THR A 9 -6.97 36.01 15.39
N GLN A 10 -7.25 37.29 15.60
CA GLN A 10 -8.08 37.76 16.72
C GLN A 10 -9.53 37.30 16.62
N ASN A 11 -10.06 37.16 15.39
CA ASN A 11 -11.42 36.69 15.16
C ASN A 11 -11.55 35.17 15.03
N ALA A 12 -10.44 34.41 15.04
CA ALA A 12 -10.44 32.97 14.79
C ALA A 12 -11.39 32.20 15.73
N VAL A 13 -11.36 32.52 17.02
CA VAL A 13 -12.24 31.90 18.03
C VAL A 13 -13.71 32.22 17.76
N GLN A 14 -14.03 33.49 17.50
CA GLN A 14 -15.41 33.91 17.23
C GLN A 14 -15.95 33.27 15.95
N ASN A 15 -15.13 33.22 14.90
CA ASN A 15 -15.48 32.60 13.63
C ASN A 15 -15.78 31.11 13.80
N PHE A 16 -14.97 30.40 14.57
CA PHE A 16 -15.22 29.00 14.91
C PHE A 16 -16.54 28.83 15.69
N LEU A 17 -16.74 29.60 16.76
CA LEU A 17 -17.92 29.48 17.61
C LEU A 17 -19.21 29.81 16.86
N ASN A 18 -19.20 30.86 16.04
CA ASN A 18 -20.31 31.23 15.17
C ASN A 18 -20.61 30.13 14.14
N SER A 19 -19.57 29.53 13.55
CA SER A 19 -19.73 28.39 12.64
C SER A 19 -20.40 27.19 13.32
N GLN A 20 -19.95 26.83 14.52
CA GLN A 20 -20.54 25.72 15.29
C GLN A 20 -21.99 26.01 15.72
N PHE A 21 -22.26 27.22 16.21
CA PHE A 21 -23.60 27.67 16.56
C PHE A 21 -24.54 27.55 15.36
N ASN A 22 -24.19 28.14 14.21
CA ASN A 22 -25.01 28.11 13.01
C ASN A 22 -25.28 26.68 12.54
N LYS A 23 -24.26 25.82 12.53
CA LYS A 23 -24.41 24.41 12.16
C LYS A 23 -25.33 23.65 13.13
N LYS A 24 -25.27 23.96 14.42
CA LYS A 24 -26.09 23.28 15.44
C LYS A 24 -27.54 23.75 15.42
N THR A 25 -27.78 25.00 15.05
CA THR A 25 -29.10 25.63 15.09
C THR A 25 -29.76 25.84 13.72
N GLU A 26 -29.20 25.30 12.63
CA GLU A 26 -29.68 25.52 11.26
C GLU A 26 -31.18 25.20 11.10
N LYS A 27 -31.64 24.12 11.74
CA LYS A 27 -33.05 23.71 11.70
C LYS A 27 -33.94 24.69 12.46
N GLU A 28 -33.54 25.07 13.67
CA GLU A 28 -34.25 26.01 14.52
C GLU A 28 -34.30 27.42 13.90
N GLN A 29 -33.23 27.85 13.23
CA GLN A 29 -33.17 29.10 12.48
C GLN A 29 -34.17 29.09 11.31
N ARG A 30 -34.19 28.01 10.49
CA ARG A 30 -35.19 27.85 9.42
C ARG A 30 -36.62 27.79 9.93
N GLN A 31 -36.84 27.16 11.08
CA GLN A 31 -38.17 27.12 11.71
C GLN A 31 -38.59 28.50 12.21
N LEU A 32 -37.65 29.31 12.72
CA LEU A 32 -37.92 30.66 13.17
C LEU A 32 -38.30 31.59 12.00
N GLU A 33 -37.62 31.48 10.86
CA GLU A 33 -37.97 32.23 9.65
C GLU A 33 -39.39 31.92 9.19
N LYS A 34 -39.75 30.62 9.11
CA LYS A 34 -41.11 30.19 8.77
C LYS A 34 -42.16 30.65 9.78
N ALA A 35 -41.84 30.61 11.08
CA ALA A 35 -42.76 31.05 12.13
C ALA A 35 -43.00 32.58 12.09
N LYS A 36 -41.99 33.35 11.66
CA LYS A 36 -42.10 34.79 11.40
C LYS A 36 -43.00 35.07 10.19
N GLU A 37 -42.91 34.27 9.14
CA GLU A 37 -43.78 34.37 7.96
C GLU A 37 -45.25 34.03 8.28
N SER A 38 -45.47 33.05 9.15
CA SER A 38 -46.82 32.61 9.55
C SER A 38 -47.40 33.37 10.76
N SER A 39 -46.76 34.45 11.23
CA SER A 39 -47.17 35.28 12.39
C SER A 39 -47.52 34.49 13.66
N SER A 40 -46.84 33.37 13.93
CA SER A 40 -47.11 32.53 15.11
C SER A 40 -46.27 32.98 16.32
N SER A 41 -46.82 33.91 17.11
CA SER A 41 -46.11 34.55 18.23
C SER A 41 -45.50 33.58 19.25
N ASP A 42 -46.23 32.53 19.64
CA ASP A 42 -45.78 31.56 20.65
C ASP A 42 -44.62 30.67 20.16
N GLN A 43 -44.64 30.32 18.87
CA GLN A 43 -43.57 29.53 18.25
C GLN A 43 -42.30 30.36 18.09
N ILE A 44 -42.42 31.64 17.74
CA ILE A 44 -41.30 32.58 17.63
C ILE A 44 -40.61 32.72 19.00
N ALA A 45 -41.37 32.98 20.07
CA ALA A 45 -40.80 33.16 21.41
C ALA A 45 -40.05 31.90 21.89
N THR A 46 -40.66 30.72 21.69
CA THR A 46 -40.04 29.43 22.06
C THR A 46 -38.75 29.16 21.29
N LEU A 47 -38.71 29.45 19.98
CA LEU A 47 -37.53 29.24 19.15
C LEU A 47 -36.43 30.26 19.47
N GLN A 48 -36.79 31.51 19.75
CA GLN A 48 -35.85 32.54 20.19
C GLN A 48 -35.19 32.19 21.54
N GLU A 49 -35.96 31.67 22.50
CA GLU A 49 -35.43 31.21 23.78
C GLU A 49 -34.48 30.01 23.61
N LYS A 50 -34.80 29.08 22.71
CA LYS A 50 -33.88 27.96 22.39
C LYS A 50 -32.59 28.46 21.76
N LEU A 51 -32.68 29.38 20.80
CA LEU A 51 -31.51 29.97 20.14
C LEU A 51 -30.65 30.80 21.10
N SER A 52 -31.25 31.53 22.04
CA SER A 52 -30.50 32.30 23.04
C SER A 52 -29.74 31.38 24.00
N LYS A 53 -30.38 30.31 24.49
CA LYS A 53 -29.72 29.28 25.33
C LYS A 53 -28.57 28.59 24.61
N GLU A 54 -28.74 28.24 23.33
CA GLU A 54 -27.64 27.67 22.54
C GLU A 54 -26.52 28.71 22.29
N ARG A 55 -26.86 29.97 22.03
CA ARG A 55 -25.88 31.05 21.84
C ARG A 55 -25.04 31.28 23.10
N GLU A 56 -25.65 31.19 24.28
CA GLU A 56 -24.94 31.27 25.55
C GLU A 56 -23.92 30.13 25.69
N LYS A 57 -24.28 28.88 25.35
CA LYS A 57 -23.35 27.74 25.36
C LYS A 57 -22.15 27.91 24.43
N TYR A 58 -22.34 28.58 23.28
CA TYR A 58 -21.27 28.89 22.33
C TYR A 58 -20.64 30.27 22.57
N SER A 59 -20.95 30.95 23.67
CA SER A 59 -20.21 32.15 24.07
C SER A 59 -18.76 31.79 24.38
N SER A 60 -17.83 32.68 24.05
CA SER A 60 -16.40 32.41 24.21
C SER A 60 -16.02 32.11 25.64
N ALA A 61 -16.59 32.83 26.61
CA ALA A 61 -16.33 32.63 28.04
C ALA A 61 -16.66 31.20 28.48
N ILE A 62 -17.89 30.73 28.20
CA ILE A 62 -18.36 29.41 28.64
C ILE A 62 -17.67 28.29 27.85
N TRP A 63 -17.53 28.46 26.53
CA TRP A 63 -16.98 27.42 25.68
C TRP A 63 -15.48 27.21 25.92
N LEU A 64 -14.69 28.29 26.00
CA LEU A 64 -13.24 28.18 26.20
C LEU A 64 -12.89 27.65 27.59
N GLU A 65 -13.62 28.05 28.63
CA GLU A 65 -13.42 27.50 29.98
C GLU A 65 -13.63 25.98 29.99
N ASN A 66 -14.71 25.51 29.35
CA ASN A 66 -14.97 24.08 29.22
C ASN A 66 -13.91 23.38 28.35
N ALA A 67 -13.53 23.99 27.23
CA ALA A 67 -12.55 23.45 26.30
C ALA A 67 -11.18 23.26 26.96
N ALA A 68 -10.66 24.30 27.63
CA ALA A 68 -9.34 24.29 28.25
C ALA A 68 -9.30 23.43 29.52
N ASN A 69 -10.32 23.51 30.38
CA ASN A 69 -10.26 22.87 31.69
C ASN A 69 -10.80 21.43 31.71
N LYS A 70 -11.69 21.06 30.77
CA LYS A 70 -12.33 19.73 30.71
C LYS A 70 -11.99 18.97 29.44
N MET A 71 -12.23 19.55 28.26
CA MET A 71 -12.05 18.80 27.00
C MET A 71 -10.58 18.45 26.74
N ALA A 72 -9.66 19.38 27.03
CA ALA A 72 -8.21 19.18 26.85
C ALA A 72 -7.67 17.98 27.65
N LYS A 73 -8.24 17.69 28.83
CA LYS A 73 -7.83 16.55 29.67
C LYS A 73 -8.45 15.21 29.26
N GLN A 74 -9.39 15.23 28.32
CA GLN A 74 -10.15 14.05 27.89
C GLN A 74 -9.80 13.58 26.48
N LEU A 75 -8.95 14.33 25.78
CA LEU A 75 -8.53 14.03 24.42
C LEU A 75 -7.02 13.82 24.37
N TYR A 76 -6.60 12.72 23.76
CA TYR A 76 -5.20 12.34 23.64
C TYR A 76 -4.82 12.38 22.17
N PHE A 77 -3.95 13.33 21.83
CA PHE A 77 -3.48 13.52 20.46
C PHE A 77 -2.26 12.66 20.17
N GLY A 78 -2.10 12.23 18.91
CA GLY A 78 -0.92 11.49 18.49
C GLY A 78 -0.95 11.12 17.02
N THR A 79 0.22 10.81 16.51
CA THR A 79 0.39 10.27 15.15
C THR A 79 0.29 8.74 15.13
N HIS A 80 0.68 8.12 16.24
CA HIS A 80 0.62 6.69 16.49
C HIS A 80 -0.27 6.44 17.70
N ILE A 81 -1.23 5.52 17.58
CA ILE A 81 -2.28 5.33 18.58
C ILE A 81 -2.29 3.89 19.11
N SER A 82 -2.51 3.73 20.41
CA SER A 82 -2.68 2.41 21.04
C SER A 82 -3.97 1.73 20.60
N LYS A 83 -5.07 2.49 20.48
CA LYS A 83 -6.39 1.95 20.10
C LYS A 83 -6.47 1.36 18.70
N GLY A 84 -5.52 1.70 17.82
CA GLY A 84 -5.44 1.10 16.49
C GLY A 84 -5.01 -0.36 16.50
N ILE A 85 -4.37 -0.82 17.59
CA ILE A 85 -4.03 -2.24 17.80
C ILE A 85 -5.24 -3.00 18.35
N HIS A 86 -5.91 -2.45 19.37
CA HIS A 86 -7.15 -2.99 19.92
C HIS A 86 -8.04 -1.84 20.39
N PRO A 87 -9.34 -1.78 20.05
CA PRO A 87 -10.21 -0.62 20.33
C PRO A 87 -10.34 -0.26 21.82
N ASP A 88 -10.27 -1.27 22.70
CA ASP A 88 -10.30 -1.08 24.16
C ASP A 88 -8.93 -0.84 24.80
N ALA A 89 -7.84 -0.76 24.01
CA ALA A 89 -6.54 -0.47 24.58
C ALA A 89 -6.51 0.94 25.17
N LYS A 90 -5.95 1.05 26.38
CA LYS A 90 -5.82 2.31 27.13
C LYS A 90 -4.35 2.71 27.30
N GLY A 91 -3.50 2.35 26.35
CA GLY A 91 -2.11 2.79 26.32
C GLY A 91 -2.01 4.20 25.74
N ASP A 92 -0.82 4.78 25.85
CA ASP A 92 -0.55 6.13 25.36
C ASP A 92 -0.59 6.22 23.83
N ASN A 93 -0.98 7.40 23.34
CA ASN A 93 -0.75 7.82 21.97
C ASN A 93 0.55 8.61 21.92
N ILE A 94 1.29 8.50 20.82
CA ILE A 94 2.59 9.16 20.66
C ILE A 94 2.59 10.02 19.39
N SER A 95 3.05 11.26 19.55
CA SER A 95 3.37 12.16 18.44
C SER A 95 4.79 11.86 17.97
N PHE A 96 4.91 11.31 16.77
CA PHE A 96 6.19 10.95 16.19
C PHE A 96 6.92 12.21 15.76
N GLN A 97 8.16 12.33 16.22
CA GLN A 97 9.10 13.37 15.80
C GLN A 97 10.25 12.68 15.09
N SER A 98 10.57 13.16 13.89
CA SER A 98 11.64 12.59 13.09
C SER A 98 12.97 13.17 13.53
N ASP A 99 13.64 12.49 14.46
CA ASP A 99 14.93 12.98 14.99
C ASP A 99 16.14 12.46 14.17
N HIS A 100 15.91 11.53 13.24
CA HIS A 100 16.98 10.82 12.55
C HIS A 100 16.73 10.73 11.03
N HIS A 101 17.79 10.94 10.25
CA HIS A 101 17.80 10.67 8.82
C HIS A 101 18.06 9.18 8.61
N LEU A 102 17.00 8.43 8.28
CA LEU A 102 17.11 7.04 7.87
C LEU A 102 17.53 6.93 6.39
N PRO A 103 18.14 5.80 5.97
CA PRO A 103 18.41 5.53 4.56
C PRO A 103 17.16 5.68 3.68
N ILE A 104 17.33 6.12 2.44
CA ILE A 104 16.23 6.44 1.51
C ILE A 104 15.38 5.22 1.15
N GLU A 105 15.95 4.02 1.29
CA GLU A 105 15.31 2.73 1.05
C GLU A 105 14.30 2.36 2.15
N ILE A 106 14.39 2.99 3.33
CA ILE A 106 13.48 2.72 4.45
C ILE A 106 12.37 3.77 4.44
N VAL A 107 11.14 3.30 4.19
CA VAL A 107 9.94 4.15 4.15
C VAL A 107 9.08 3.93 5.39
N GLY A 108 8.67 5.03 6.03
CA GLY A 108 7.83 5.00 7.22
C GLY A 108 7.23 6.37 7.52
N SER A 109 6.78 6.58 8.77
CA SER A 109 6.20 7.85 9.22
C SER A 109 7.18 9.04 9.09
N HIS A 110 8.50 8.79 9.10
CA HIS A 110 9.53 9.80 8.83
C HIS A 110 9.59 10.27 7.38
N SER A 111 9.10 9.46 6.43
CA SER A 111 9.15 9.77 5.00
C SER A 111 8.02 10.70 4.55
N ILE A 112 7.07 11.02 5.43
CA ILE A 112 5.91 11.86 5.12
C ILE A 112 5.99 13.19 5.86
N LYS A 113 5.82 14.28 5.14
CA LYS A 113 5.50 15.60 5.72
C LYS A 113 3.99 15.71 5.77
N SER A 114 3.41 15.30 6.89
CA SER A 114 1.96 15.37 7.10
C SER A 114 1.64 16.40 8.17
N ASP A 115 0.65 17.24 7.89
CA ASP A 115 0.07 18.13 8.90
C ASP A 115 -1.05 17.42 9.70
N TYR A 116 -1.38 16.14 9.43
CA TYR A 116 -2.44 15.45 10.17
C TYR A 116 -2.01 15.10 11.60
N ILE A 117 -2.96 15.24 12.52
CA ILE A 117 -2.87 14.69 13.87
C ILE A 117 -4.12 13.84 14.10
N ASP A 118 -3.95 12.71 14.78
CA ASP A 118 -5.07 11.91 15.22
C ASP A 118 -5.36 12.20 16.69
N ALA A 119 -6.58 11.90 17.10
CA ALA A 119 -6.99 12.02 18.48
C ALA A 119 -7.99 10.94 18.85
N ASN A 120 -7.88 10.44 20.07
CA ASN A 120 -8.91 9.60 20.68
C ASN A 120 -9.21 10.10 22.09
N GLY A 121 -10.38 9.73 22.60
CA GLY A 121 -10.84 10.25 23.88
C GLY A 121 -12.34 10.18 24.03
N ASN A 122 -12.87 10.96 24.97
CA ASN A 122 -14.30 11.06 25.18
C ASN A 122 -14.96 11.79 24.01
N ALA A 123 -16.09 11.28 23.53
CA ALA A 123 -16.88 11.89 22.47
C ALA A 123 -17.29 13.34 22.79
N ALA A 124 -17.51 13.66 24.08
CA ALA A 124 -17.83 15.00 24.54
C ALA A 124 -16.70 16.02 24.32
N ALA A 125 -15.45 15.56 24.16
CA ALA A 125 -14.27 16.40 23.93
C ALA A 125 -13.91 16.53 22.44
N LEU A 126 -14.57 15.79 21.54
CA LEU A 126 -14.35 15.90 20.09
C LEU A 126 -14.52 17.33 19.51
N PRO A 127 -15.39 18.20 20.05
CA PRO A 127 -15.44 19.61 19.62
C PRO A 127 -14.09 20.33 19.71
N LEU A 128 -13.21 19.94 20.63
CA LEU A 128 -11.86 20.51 20.75
C LEU A 128 -10.97 20.13 19.56
N ALA A 129 -11.05 18.88 19.06
CA ALA A 129 -10.32 18.50 17.86
C ALA A 129 -10.81 19.29 16.63
N ALA A 130 -12.13 19.53 16.53
CA ALA A 130 -12.68 20.36 15.47
C ALA A 130 -12.24 21.82 15.57
N PHE A 131 -12.06 22.35 16.79
CA PHE A 131 -11.48 23.67 17.03
C PHE A 131 -10.03 23.73 16.54
N PHE A 132 -9.21 22.76 16.87
CA PHE A 132 -7.81 22.70 16.43
C PHE A 132 -7.66 22.52 14.91
N ASP A 133 -8.58 21.81 14.26
CA ASP A 133 -8.60 21.61 12.80
C ASP A 133 -9.25 22.79 12.03
N PHE A 134 -9.80 23.80 12.72
CA PHE A 134 -10.46 24.94 12.09
C PHE A 134 -9.47 25.81 11.32
N VAL A 135 -9.79 26.06 10.04
CA VAL A 135 -8.98 26.88 9.14
C VAL A 135 -9.27 28.35 9.41
N VAL A 136 -8.23 29.10 9.78
CA VAL A 136 -8.29 30.54 10.05
C VAL A 136 -8.16 31.34 8.76
N GLY A 137 -7.33 30.84 7.84
CA GLY A 137 -7.13 31.44 6.52
C GLY A 137 -6.13 30.65 5.68
N GLU A 138 -5.86 31.14 4.48
CA GLU A 138 -4.82 30.61 3.60
C GLU A 138 -3.71 31.64 3.47
N PHE A 139 -2.47 31.21 3.71
CA PHE A 139 -1.30 32.05 3.62
C PHE A 139 -0.18 31.32 2.88
N ALA A 140 0.43 31.95 1.88
CA ALA A 140 1.50 31.36 1.07
C ALA A 140 1.17 29.96 0.52
N ASN A 141 -0.07 29.77 0.04
CA ASN A 141 -0.62 28.50 -0.46
C ASN A 141 -0.66 27.37 0.59
N LYS A 142 -0.63 27.71 1.89
CA LYS A 142 -0.86 26.79 3.01
C LYS A 142 -2.06 27.25 3.82
N GLN A 143 -2.96 26.32 4.12
CA GLN A 143 -4.04 26.57 5.08
C GLN A 143 -3.45 26.66 6.48
N VAL A 144 -3.70 27.76 7.18
CA VAL A 144 -3.34 27.92 8.58
C VAL A 144 -4.53 27.55 9.44
N LYS A 145 -4.29 26.67 10.42
CA LYS A 145 -5.28 26.22 11.38
C LYS A 145 -4.99 26.77 12.78
N ILE A 146 -6.00 26.71 13.65
CA ILE A 146 -5.87 27.14 15.05
C ILE A 146 -4.72 26.42 15.77
N ARG A 147 -4.52 25.12 15.54
CA ARG A 147 -3.39 24.39 16.14
C ARG A 147 -2.02 24.96 15.76
N ASP A 148 -1.88 25.50 14.56
CA ASP A 148 -0.61 26.05 14.08
C ASP A 148 -0.30 27.32 14.88
N LEU A 149 -1.32 28.18 15.08
CA LEU A 149 -1.22 29.38 15.92
C LEU A 149 -0.89 29.06 17.39
N ILE A 150 -1.44 27.97 17.93
CA ILE A 150 -1.14 27.51 19.29
C ILE A 150 0.31 27.06 19.41
N LEU A 151 0.79 26.26 18.46
CA LEU A 151 2.16 25.72 18.46
C LEU A 151 3.22 26.82 18.24
N GLU A 152 2.89 27.87 17.48
CA GLU A 152 3.75 29.03 17.22
C GLU A 152 3.71 30.11 18.32
N ASP A 153 2.94 29.89 19.40
CA ASP A 153 2.77 30.86 20.50
C ASP A 153 2.31 32.25 19.99
N ASN A 154 1.38 32.27 19.03
CA ASN A 154 0.96 33.51 18.39
C ASN A 154 0.27 34.46 19.39
N ALA A 155 0.84 35.66 19.58
CA ALA A 155 0.41 36.62 20.58
C ALA A 155 -1.04 37.12 20.36
N ASP A 156 -1.42 37.37 19.11
CA ASP A 156 -2.77 37.82 18.74
C ASP A 156 -3.81 36.74 19.03
N PHE A 157 -3.46 35.47 18.78
CA PHE A 157 -4.34 34.36 19.08
C PHE A 157 -4.53 34.21 20.58
N ILE A 158 -3.43 34.29 21.36
CA ILE A 158 -3.49 34.21 22.81
C ILE A 158 -4.39 35.33 23.36
N ALA A 159 -4.24 36.57 22.89
CA ALA A 159 -5.09 37.69 23.29
C ALA A 159 -6.58 37.48 22.96
N SER A 160 -6.91 36.68 21.95
CA SER A 160 -8.31 36.36 21.59
C SER A 160 -9.00 35.38 22.54
N LEU A 161 -8.25 34.66 23.38
CA LEU A 161 -8.80 33.61 24.25
C LEU A 161 -9.52 34.18 25.49
N SER A 162 -9.12 35.35 25.97
CA SER A 162 -9.77 36.02 27.10
C SER A 162 -9.34 37.49 27.16
N SER A 163 -10.21 38.36 27.67
CA SER A 163 -9.84 39.73 28.01
C SER A 163 -8.83 39.80 29.17
N ASP A 164 -8.81 38.79 30.04
CA ASP A 164 -7.80 38.63 31.08
C ASP A 164 -6.59 37.87 30.51
N GLN A 165 -5.45 38.55 30.45
CA GLN A 165 -4.19 38.01 29.91
C GLN A 165 -3.71 36.76 30.66
N THR A 166 -3.99 36.64 31.96
CA THR A 166 -3.59 35.48 32.76
C THR A 166 -4.41 34.26 32.38
N ILE A 167 -5.73 34.43 32.25
CA ILE A 167 -6.64 33.37 31.82
C ILE A 167 -6.33 32.94 30.39
N ALA A 168 -6.11 33.91 29.49
CA ALA A 168 -5.73 33.66 28.10
C ALA A 168 -4.47 32.79 27.99
N LYS A 169 -3.41 33.13 28.74
CA LYS A 169 -2.18 32.33 28.80
C LYS A 169 -2.42 30.93 29.36
N SER A 170 -3.25 30.81 30.40
CA SER A 170 -3.59 29.51 30.98
C SER A 170 -4.33 28.61 29.98
N TYR A 171 -5.27 29.17 29.20
CA TYR A 171 -6.01 28.41 28.18
C TYR A 171 -5.09 27.99 27.03
N HIS A 172 -4.25 28.90 26.55
CA HIS A 172 -3.25 28.58 25.53
C HIS A 172 -2.32 27.45 25.97
N GLN A 173 -1.79 27.52 27.20
CA GLN A 173 -0.94 26.47 27.76
C GLN A 173 -1.66 25.11 27.82
N ALA A 174 -2.91 25.08 28.30
CA ALA A 174 -3.69 23.85 28.34
C ALA A 174 -3.93 23.25 26.94
N PHE A 175 -4.20 24.09 25.94
CA PHE A 175 -4.36 23.63 24.56
C PHE A 175 -3.05 23.12 23.95
N LYS A 176 -1.94 23.81 24.22
CA LYS A 176 -0.61 23.42 23.75
C LYS A 176 -0.17 22.09 24.35
N GLU A 177 -0.37 21.90 25.65
CA GLU A 177 -0.10 20.62 26.34
C GLU A 177 -0.93 19.48 25.76
N ALA A 178 -2.22 19.70 25.50
CA ALA A 178 -3.08 18.69 24.89
C ALA A 178 -2.60 18.30 23.47
N LEU A 179 -2.21 19.28 22.64
CA LEU A 179 -1.71 19.03 21.28
C LEU A 179 -0.38 18.29 21.26
N GLN A 180 0.56 18.71 22.11
CA GLN A 180 1.89 18.10 22.18
C GLN A 180 1.82 16.68 22.75
N ASN A 181 0.93 16.46 23.72
CA ASN A 181 0.75 15.18 24.41
C ASN A 181 2.09 14.57 24.85
N THR A 182 2.92 15.38 25.52
CA THR A 182 4.26 14.96 25.97
C THR A 182 4.15 13.91 27.06
N VAL A 183 4.53 12.67 26.73
CA VAL A 183 4.49 11.52 27.65
C VAL A 183 5.80 11.43 28.40
N THR A 184 5.78 11.71 29.71
CA THR A 184 6.96 11.62 30.59
C THR A 184 7.16 10.23 31.20
N SER A 185 6.07 9.49 31.41
CA SER A 185 6.07 8.13 31.93
C SER A 185 5.18 7.26 31.05
N PRO A 186 5.73 6.61 30.00
CA PRO A 186 4.93 5.88 29.02
C PRO A 186 4.24 4.66 29.63
N VAL A 187 2.98 4.48 29.28
CA VAL A 187 2.12 3.37 29.71
C VAL A 187 1.59 2.64 28.48
N THR A 188 1.64 1.31 28.54
CA THR A 188 1.02 0.42 27.56
C THR A 188 -0.15 -0.35 28.17
N HIS A 189 -0.90 -1.07 27.36
CA HIS A 189 -2.03 -1.90 27.76
C HIS A 189 -1.75 -3.37 27.43
N GLU A 190 -2.32 -4.31 28.21
CA GLU A 190 -2.17 -5.77 28.00
C GLU A 190 -2.60 -6.22 26.58
N ARG A 191 -3.49 -5.44 25.94
CA ARG A 191 -4.03 -5.72 24.60
C ARG A 191 -3.20 -5.13 23.46
N ASN A 192 -2.21 -4.27 23.77
CA ASN A 192 -1.22 -3.87 22.78
C ASN A 192 -0.29 -5.05 22.51
N LYS A 193 0.33 -5.07 21.32
CA LYS A 193 1.39 -6.03 21.03
C LYS A 193 2.65 -5.61 21.80
N GLN A 194 3.34 -6.60 22.36
CA GLN A 194 4.60 -6.44 23.08
C GLN A 194 5.56 -7.47 22.51
N ILE A 195 6.71 -7.01 22.02
CA ILE A 195 7.66 -7.83 21.26
C ILE A 195 9.03 -7.71 21.92
N LEU A 196 9.62 -8.84 22.33
CA LEU A 196 10.98 -8.87 22.84
C LEU A 196 11.97 -8.86 21.65
N TRP A 197 12.90 -7.92 21.66
CA TRP A 197 13.95 -7.78 20.67
C TRP A 197 15.31 -7.96 21.32
N ALA A 198 16.04 -9.01 20.95
CA ALA A 198 17.36 -9.29 21.49
C ALA A 198 18.38 -8.23 21.02
N THR A 199 19.16 -7.67 21.95
CA THR A 199 20.11 -6.59 21.67
C THR A 199 21.54 -7.08 21.50
N ASN A 200 21.87 -8.23 22.08
CA ASN A 200 23.20 -8.85 22.09
C ASN A 200 23.23 -10.25 21.44
N SER A 201 22.30 -10.53 20.52
CA SER A 201 22.14 -11.87 19.89
C SER A 201 23.40 -12.41 19.21
N ASN A 202 24.32 -11.53 18.82
CA ASN A 202 25.54 -11.90 18.10
C ASN A 202 26.73 -12.18 19.04
N VAL A 203 26.58 -11.93 20.35
CA VAL A 203 27.66 -12.01 21.34
C VAL A 203 27.30 -12.93 22.51
N ALA A 204 26.02 -13.09 22.84
CA ALA A 204 25.58 -13.98 23.91
C ALA A 204 25.98 -15.43 23.64
N GLU A 205 26.53 -16.11 24.65
CA GLU A 205 26.96 -17.51 24.57
C GLU A 205 25.83 -18.49 24.90
N SER A 206 24.82 -18.04 25.65
CA SER A 206 23.60 -18.79 25.95
C SER A 206 22.33 -17.93 25.89
N ILE A 207 21.16 -18.57 26.03
CA ILE A 207 19.87 -17.87 26.04
C ILE A 207 19.72 -17.01 27.30
N GLU A 208 20.30 -17.45 28.42
CA GLU A 208 20.26 -16.76 29.71
C GLU A 208 21.03 -15.42 29.70
N ASP A 209 22.03 -15.30 28.81
CA ASP A 209 22.83 -14.09 28.63
C ASP A 209 22.16 -13.07 27.70
N LEU A 210 21.03 -13.42 27.06
CA LEU A 210 20.35 -12.52 26.13
C LEU A 210 19.70 -11.35 26.88
N SER A 211 20.03 -10.15 26.41
CA SER A 211 19.39 -8.90 26.80
C SER A 211 18.33 -8.54 25.78
N TYR A 212 17.18 -8.04 26.25
CA TYR A 212 16.04 -7.71 25.40
C TYR A 212 15.56 -6.29 25.61
N HIS A 213 15.15 -5.65 24.51
CA HIS A 213 14.24 -4.52 24.55
C HIS A 213 12.80 -5.02 24.38
N ASN A 214 11.88 -4.56 25.22
CA ASN A 214 10.46 -4.75 24.98
C ASN A 214 9.93 -3.62 24.08
N ILE A 215 9.59 -3.96 22.85
CA ILE A 215 9.09 -3.03 21.84
C ILE A 215 7.55 -3.11 21.81
N ILE A 216 6.90 -1.97 21.98
CA ILE A 216 5.46 -1.82 21.88
C ILE A 216 5.14 -1.08 20.57
N PRO A 217 4.85 -1.80 19.47
CA PRO A 217 4.44 -1.14 18.24
C PRO A 217 3.04 -0.53 18.40
N LEU A 218 2.95 0.78 18.17
CA LEU A 218 1.69 1.51 18.09
C LEU A 218 1.19 1.55 16.64
N TYR A 219 -0.11 1.73 16.45
CA TYR A 219 -0.68 1.81 15.11
C TYR A 219 -0.40 3.17 14.47
N PRO A 220 0.26 3.24 13.29
CA PRO A 220 0.69 4.50 12.67
C PRO A 220 -0.47 5.20 11.94
N SER A 221 -1.45 5.71 12.70
CA SER A 221 -2.72 6.24 12.17
C SER A 221 -2.55 7.33 11.11
N VAL A 222 -1.62 8.27 11.32
CA VAL A 222 -1.37 9.35 10.35
C VAL A 222 -0.79 8.81 9.04
N LEU A 223 0.15 7.86 9.11
CA LEU A 223 0.74 7.24 7.92
C LEU A 223 -0.31 6.45 7.12
N THR A 224 -1.16 5.68 7.80
CA THR A 224 -2.21 4.91 7.10
C THR A 224 -3.29 5.81 6.54
N HIS A 225 -3.60 6.93 7.20
CA HIS A 225 -4.50 7.95 6.66
C HIS A 225 -3.94 8.60 5.40
N GLU A 226 -2.68 9.01 5.41
CA GLU A 226 -1.99 9.55 4.23
C GLU A 226 -2.01 8.58 3.06
N LEU A 227 -1.65 7.31 3.32
CA LEU A 227 -1.69 6.26 2.30
C LEU A 227 -3.12 6.08 1.74
N TYR A 228 -4.12 6.08 2.62
CA TYR A 228 -5.54 5.97 2.23
C TYR A 228 -5.97 7.12 1.31
N GLN A 229 -5.66 8.36 1.67
CA GLN A 229 -6.00 9.54 0.86
C GLN A 229 -5.29 9.52 -0.50
N ARG A 230 -3.99 9.21 -0.53
CA ARG A 230 -3.22 9.13 -1.78
C ARG A 230 -3.74 8.06 -2.72
N ILE A 231 -4.04 6.86 -2.21
CA ILE A 231 -4.62 5.79 -3.02
C ILE A 231 -5.99 6.20 -3.58
N ASN A 232 -6.83 6.84 -2.77
CA ASN A 232 -8.14 7.31 -3.25
C ASN A 232 -8.02 8.40 -4.30
N ALA A 233 -7.14 9.38 -4.09
CA ALA A 233 -6.87 10.41 -5.08
C ALA A 233 -6.38 9.79 -6.39
N LEU A 234 -5.44 8.85 -6.35
CA LEU A 234 -4.92 8.17 -7.54
C LEU A 234 -5.98 7.32 -8.26
N LYS A 235 -6.80 6.57 -7.51
CA LYS A 235 -7.79 5.65 -8.11
C LYS A 235 -9.02 6.37 -8.64
N TYR A 236 -9.48 7.39 -7.92
CA TYR A 236 -10.78 8.03 -8.15
C TYR A 236 -10.68 9.46 -8.66
N SER A 237 -9.48 9.95 -9.00
CA SER A 237 -9.32 11.18 -9.78
C SER A 237 -10.09 11.09 -11.10
N GLU A 238 -10.68 12.20 -11.52
CA GLU A 238 -11.42 12.27 -12.79
C GLU A 238 -10.52 11.93 -13.99
N GLU A 239 -9.26 12.34 -13.95
CA GLU A 239 -8.27 12.05 -14.99
C GLU A 239 -8.03 10.55 -15.15
N ASN A 240 -7.89 9.81 -14.04
CA ASN A 240 -7.67 8.36 -14.06
C ASN A 240 -8.92 7.60 -14.53
N LYS A 241 -10.12 8.06 -14.15
CA LYS A 241 -11.40 7.50 -14.63
C LYS A 241 -11.55 7.70 -16.14
N GLU A 242 -11.31 8.92 -16.62
CA GLU A 242 -11.42 9.25 -18.04
C GLU A 242 -10.42 8.42 -18.88
N ALA A 243 -9.18 8.29 -18.41
CA ALA A 243 -8.16 7.48 -19.08
C ALA A 243 -8.53 5.99 -19.13
N GLN A 244 -9.15 5.44 -18.07
CA GLN A 244 -9.68 4.07 -18.08
C GLN A 244 -10.85 3.90 -19.05
N ASP A 245 -11.80 4.82 -19.07
CA ASP A 245 -12.97 4.76 -19.96
C ASP A 245 -12.58 4.89 -21.43
N ASN A 246 -11.57 5.71 -21.72
CA ASN A 246 -11.06 5.93 -23.07
C ASN A 246 -10.25 4.74 -23.60
N ARG A 247 -9.78 3.84 -22.73
CA ARG A 247 -9.02 2.65 -23.13
C ARG A 247 -9.75 1.76 -24.13
N PHE A 248 -11.08 1.73 -24.08
CA PHE A 248 -11.92 0.91 -24.96
C PHE A 248 -12.50 1.69 -26.16
N LYS A 249 -12.26 3.00 -26.25
CA LYS A 249 -12.77 3.87 -27.31
C LYS A 249 -11.68 4.13 -28.36
N LYS A 250 -11.91 3.70 -29.61
CA LYS A 250 -10.94 3.86 -30.71
C LYS A 250 -10.68 5.32 -31.13
N THR A 251 -11.61 6.22 -30.84
CA THR A 251 -11.57 7.63 -31.26
C THR A 251 -11.13 8.59 -30.16
N ALA A 252 -10.95 8.09 -28.93
CA ALA A 252 -10.57 8.91 -27.79
C ALA A 252 -9.04 8.96 -27.62
N GLU A 253 -8.55 10.10 -27.15
CA GLU A 253 -7.14 10.29 -26.79
C GLU A 253 -6.75 9.27 -25.72
N GLN A 254 -5.67 8.51 -25.98
CA GLN A 254 -5.17 7.49 -25.06
C GLN A 254 -4.21 8.12 -24.07
N LYS A 255 -4.57 8.11 -22.78
CA LYS A 255 -3.72 8.57 -21.67
C LYS A 255 -3.33 7.40 -20.76
N PRO A 256 -2.15 7.45 -20.12
CA PRO A 256 -1.80 6.47 -19.10
C PRO A 256 -2.76 6.56 -17.92
N TYR A 257 -3.10 5.42 -17.33
CA TYR A 257 -3.89 5.32 -16.10
C TYR A 257 -3.20 4.39 -15.11
N VAL A 258 -3.42 4.62 -13.82
CA VAL A 258 -2.85 3.84 -12.73
C VAL A 258 -3.92 2.94 -12.13
N THR A 259 -3.57 1.65 -12.00
CA THR A 259 -4.37 0.66 -11.28
C THR A 259 -3.49 -0.04 -10.26
N LEU A 260 -4.00 -0.12 -9.02
CA LEU A 260 -3.42 -0.91 -7.93
C LEU A 260 -4.27 -2.17 -7.73
N SER A 261 -3.72 -3.31 -8.14
CA SER A 261 -4.35 -4.63 -7.97
C SER A 261 -4.12 -5.16 -6.55
N ASP A 262 -4.99 -6.09 -6.13
CA ASP A 262 -4.85 -6.88 -4.89
C ASP A 262 -4.72 -6.05 -3.59
N LEU A 263 -5.24 -4.81 -3.60
CA LEU A 263 -5.36 -4.01 -2.40
C LEU A 263 -6.36 -4.66 -1.43
N THR A 264 -5.91 -4.88 -0.20
CA THR A 264 -6.76 -5.37 0.88
C THR A 264 -7.19 -4.20 1.76
N SER A 265 -8.43 -4.21 2.25
CA SER A 265 -8.93 -3.22 3.20
C SER A 265 -9.07 -3.87 4.58
N VAL A 266 -8.46 -3.25 5.60
CA VAL A 266 -8.68 -3.58 7.01
C VAL A 266 -9.62 -2.56 7.63
N GLN A 267 -10.61 -3.06 8.38
CA GLN A 267 -11.60 -2.23 9.06
C GLN A 267 -11.26 -2.15 10.56
N LEU A 268 -10.95 -0.95 11.05
CA LEU A 268 -10.74 -0.68 12.47
C LEU A 268 -12.00 -0.09 13.11
N GLY A 269 -12.35 -0.59 14.30
CA GLY A 269 -13.52 -0.12 15.07
C GLY A 269 -14.87 -0.73 14.64
N GLY A 270 -14.87 -1.69 13.72
CA GLY A 270 -16.09 -2.38 13.27
C GLY A 270 -17.15 -1.40 12.75
N THR A 271 -18.34 -1.42 13.36
CA THR A 271 -19.45 -0.50 13.05
C THR A 271 -19.31 0.88 13.71
N LYS A 272 -18.33 1.08 14.60
CA LYS A 272 -18.13 2.31 15.38
C LYS A 272 -16.67 2.81 15.30
N PRO A 273 -16.16 3.20 14.11
CA PRO A 273 -14.79 3.70 13.95
C PRO A 273 -14.48 4.94 14.80
N GLN A 274 -15.49 5.72 15.18
CA GLN A 274 -15.38 6.86 16.10
C GLN A 274 -14.84 6.50 17.49
N ASN A 275 -14.92 5.23 17.90
CA ASN A 275 -14.40 4.78 19.20
C ASN A 275 -12.88 4.52 19.15
N VAL A 276 -12.31 4.39 17.95
CA VAL A 276 -10.87 4.18 17.75
C VAL A 276 -10.15 5.52 17.76
N SER A 277 -10.50 6.39 16.81
CA SER A 277 -9.93 7.73 16.70
C SER A 277 -10.66 8.61 15.68
N LEU A 278 -10.28 9.90 15.63
CA LEU A 278 -10.82 10.89 14.70
C LEU A 278 -10.53 10.54 13.24
N LEU A 279 -9.28 10.21 12.89
CA LEU A 279 -8.91 9.88 11.51
C LEU A 279 -9.60 8.59 11.05
N MET A 280 -9.70 7.59 11.94
CA MET A 280 -10.46 6.38 11.65
C MET A 280 -11.92 6.70 11.37
N SER A 281 -12.55 7.60 12.12
CA SER A 281 -13.91 8.06 11.84
C SER A 281 -14.03 8.71 10.45
N LYS A 282 -13.09 9.62 10.08
CA LYS A 282 -13.10 10.32 8.78
C LYS A 282 -13.03 9.37 7.58
N GLN A 283 -12.29 8.27 7.69
CA GLN A 283 -12.18 7.24 6.63
C GLN A 283 -13.12 6.05 6.83
N GLY A 284 -14.08 6.15 7.75
CA GLY A 284 -15.04 5.08 8.04
C GLY A 284 -14.39 3.79 8.53
N GLY A 285 -13.23 3.86 9.17
CA GLY A 285 -12.43 2.77 9.73
C GLY A 285 -11.60 1.98 8.71
N ARG A 286 -11.69 2.32 7.41
CA ARG A 286 -11.01 1.59 6.33
C ARG A 286 -9.56 2.01 6.21
N ASN A 287 -8.66 1.04 6.15
CA ASN A 287 -7.23 1.24 5.90
C ASN A 287 -6.79 0.30 4.78
N TYR A 288 -6.00 0.78 3.83
CA TYR A 288 -5.48 -0.06 2.76
C TYR A 288 -4.17 -0.74 3.16
N LEU A 289 -4.03 -2.01 2.78
CA LEU A 289 -2.80 -2.78 2.81
C LEU A 289 -2.30 -3.00 1.40
N LEU A 290 -1.02 -2.74 1.18
CA LEU A 290 -0.34 -3.06 -0.07
C LEU A 290 -0.06 -4.57 -0.13
N PRO A 291 -0.16 -5.19 -1.32
CA PRO A 291 0.11 -6.61 -1.46
C PRO A 291 1.61 -6.87 -1.26
N SER A 292 1.93 -7.66 -0.22
CA SER A 292 3.26 -8.22 0.02
C SER A 292 3.16 -9.74 -0.03
N ILE A 293 2.71 -10.24 -1.18
CA ILE A 293 2.54 -11.67 -1.43
C ILE A 293 3.76 -12.21 -2.19
N PRO A 294 4.25 -13.43 -1.86
CA PRO A 294 5.24 -14.07 -2.70
C PRO A 294 4.66 -14.34 -4.10
N PRO A 295 5.49 -14.48 -5.14
CA PRO A 295 5.01 -14.91 -6.45
C PRO A 295 4.21 -16.21 -6.30
N THR A 296 2.91 -16.15 -6.59
CA THR A 296 2.07 -17.35 -6.58
C THR A 296 2.28 -18.09 -7.88
N PHE A 297 2.98 -19.23 -7.81
CA PHE A 297 3.00 -20.20 -8.90
C PHE A 297 1.62 -20.85 -8.97
N SER A 298 0.64 -20.18 -9.59
CA SER A 298 -0.72 -20.69 -9.65
C SER A 298 -0.74 -22.05 -10.37
N GLN A 299 -1.46 -23.03 -9.81
CA GLN A 299 -1.78 -24.32 -10.46
C GLN A 299 -2.51 -24.17 -11.81
N ARG A 300 -2.81 -22.95 -12.29
CA ARG A 300 -3.42 -22.68 -13.60
C ARG A 300 -2.62 -23.21 -14.79
N TYR A 301 -1.43 -23.76 -14.53
CA TYR A 301 -0.52 -24.29 -15.51
C TYR A 301 -0.04 -25.69 -15.12
N LEU A 302 -0.94 -26.58 -14.69
CA LEU A 302 -0.64 -28.02 -14.75
C LEU A 302 -0.35 -28.33 -16.22
N PHE A 303 0.93 -28.32 -16.57
CA PHE A 303 1.37 -28.66 -17.91
C PHE A 303 1.12 -30.14 -18.08
N ASN A 304 0.00 -30.46 -18.72
CA ASN A 304 -0.38 -31.83 -18.98
C ASN A 304 0.20 -32.28 -20.32
N VAL A 305 0.96 -33.36 -20.30
CA VAL A 305 1.43 -34.03 -21.51
C VAL A 305 0.38 -35.09 -21.87
N SER A 306 -0.23 -34.98 -23.05
CA SER A 306 -1.11 -36.02 -23.58
C SER A 306 -0.28 -37.16 -24.19
N LYS A 307 -0.79 -38.40 -24.21
CA LYS A 307 -0.12 -39.56 -24.84
C LYS A 307 0.22 -39.34 -26.32
N SER A 308 -0.56 -38.54 -27.05
CA SER A 308 -0.32 -38.19 -28.46
C SER A 308 0.66 -37.03 -28.66
N THR A 309 1.17 -36.44 -27.58
CA THR A 309 2.09 -35.30 -27.65
C THR A 309 3.46 -35.77 -28.15
N ARG A 310 3.90 -35.24 -29.29
CA ARG A 310 5.23 -35.52 -29.85
C ARG A 310 6.34 -34.66 -29.25
N THR A 311 6.01 -33.46 -28.79
CA THR A 311 6.96 -32.50 -28.22
C THR A 311 6.28 -31.57 -27.24
N ILE A 312 6.96 -31.21 -26.15
CA ILE A 312 6.50 -30.15 -25.23
C ILE A 312 6.61 -28.76 -25.86
N PHE A 313 7.44 -28.58 -26.88
CA PHE A 313 7.61 -27.33 -27.63
C PHE A 313 6.44 -27.11 -28.60
N ASN A 314 5.26 -26.90 -28.04
CA ASN A 314 4.00 -26.86 -28.75
C ASN A 314 3.18 -25.61 -28.40
N LYS A 315 1.93 -25.54 -28.87
CA LYS A 315 1.03 -24.39 -28.59
C LYS A 315 0.68 -24.24 -27.11
N ASN A 316 0.65 -25.34 -26.34
CA ASN A 316 0.44 -25.28 -24.89
C ASN A 316 1.60 -24.54 -24.23
N LEU A 317 2.86 -24.91 -24.51
CA LEU A 317 4.02 -24.18 -23.99
C LEU A 317 4.04 -22.71 -24.43
N ALA A 318 3.64 -22.42 -25.67
CA ALA A 318 3.53 -21.03 -26.14
C ALA A 318 2.46 -20.24 -25.38
N TYR A 319 1.35 -20.88 -25.02
CA TYR A 319 0.31 -20.29 -24.16
C TYR A 319 0.83 -20.03 -22.74
N GLN A 320 1.62 -20.96 -22.18
CA GLN A 320 2.28 -20.76 -20.88
C GLN A 320 3.20 -19.54 -20.89
N CYS A 321 3.94 -19.38 -21.98
CA CYS A 321 4.93 -18.33 -22.17
C CYS A 321 4.35 -17.06 -22.84
N TYR A 322 3.03 -16.86 -22.86
CA TYR A 322 2.42 -15.80 -23.70
C TYR A 322 2.93 -14.39 -23.38
N LYS A 323 3.15 -14.06 -22.10
CA LYS A 323 3.66 -12.75 -21.66
C LYS A 323 5.10 -12.52 -22.14
N PRO A 324 6.08 -13.38 -21.79
CA PRO A 324 7.45 -13.17 -22.23
C PRO A 324 7.62 -13.34 -23.75
N ILE A 325 6.82 -14.20 -24.41
CA ILE A 325 6.80 -14.26 -25.89
C ILE A 325 6.30 -12.93 -26.49
N ALA A 326 5.27 -12.31 -25.91
CA ALA A 326 4.79 -11.02 -26.39
C ALA A 326 5.85 -9.91 -26.23
N GLN A 327 6.57 -9.89 -25.10
CA GLN A 327 7.69 -8.98 -24.88
C GLN A 327 8.82 -9.24 -25.88
N PHE A 328 9.17 -10.51 -26.09
CA PHE A 328 10.17 -10.93 -27.07
C PHE A 328 9.81 -10.46 -28.49
N PHE A 329 8.55 -10.59 -28.90
CA PHE A 329 8.09 -10.07 -30.20
C PHE A 329 8.11 -8.55 -30.30
N GLN A 330 7.83 -7.82 -29.22
CA GLN A 330 7.95 -6.36 -29.20
C GLN A 330 9.40 -5.93 -29.42
N VAL A 331 10.34 -6.63 -28.79
CA VAL A 331 11.77 -6.37 -28.94
C VAL A 331 12.26 -6.67 -30.35
N ILE A 332 11.84 -7.79 -30.95
CA ILE A 332 12.18 -8.13 -32.35
C ILE A 332 11.66 -7.10 -33.35
N LYS A 333 10.48 -6.52 -33.08
CA LYS A 333 9.89 -5.49 -33.94
C LYS A 333 10.65 -4.15 -33.88
N SER A 334 11.51 -3.93 -32.88
CA SER A 334 12.22 -2.67 -32.74
C SER A 334 13.38 -2.58 -33.74
N ASP A 335 13.35 -1.59 -34.63
CA ASP A 335 14.44 -1.33 -35.59
C ASP A 335 15.75 -0.84 -34.95
N LYS A 336 15.72 -0.56 -33.64
CA LYS A 336 16.87 -0.03 -32.89
C LYS A 336 17.69 -1.17 -32.30
N ASN A 337 19.01 -1.14 -32.49
CA ASN A 337 19.93 -2.13 -31.93
C ASN A 337 20.77 -1.52 -30.80
N THR A 338 20.12 -1.06 -29.72
CA THR A 338 20.78 -0.51 -28.52
C THR A 338 21.04 -1.61 -27.48
N VAL A 339 21.93 -1.33 -26.52
CA VAL A 339 22.23 -2.25 -25.40
C VAL A 339 20.95 -2.62 -24.64
N ASP A 340 20.11 -1.63 -24.33
CA ASP A 340 18.83 -1.84 -23.62
C ASP A 340 17.90 -2.83 -24.35
N ILE A 341 17.90 -2.82 -25.68
CA ILE A 341 17.06 -3.71 -26.50
C ILE A 341 17.63 -5.13 -26.50
N ARG A 342 18.97 -5.28 -26.50
CA ARG A 342 19.62 -6.58 -26.34
C ARG A 342 19.37 -7.17 -24.95
N ASP A 343 19.45 -6.35 -23.91
CA ASP A 343 19.18 -6.78 -22.53
C ASP A 343 17.70 -7.14 -22.34
N ALA A 344 16.78 -6.35 -22.90
CA ALA A 344 15.35 -6.69 -22.90
C ALA A 344 15.05 -7.98 -23.67
N ARG A 345 15.74 -8.22 -24.80
CA ARG A 345 15.65 -9.47 -25.56
C ARG A 345 16.08 -10.66 -24.71
N LYS A 346 17.25 -10.54 -24.08
CA LYS A 346 17.81 -11.58 -23.21
C LYS A 346 16.89 -11.86 -22.05
N PHE A 347 16.41 -10.82 -21.36
CA PHE A 347 15.47 -10.95 -20.26
C PHE A 347 14.19 -11.69 -20.67
N ALA A 348 13.61 -11.37 -21.83
CA ALA A 348 12.43 -12.07 -22.32
C ALA A 348 12.68 -13.56 -22.59
N ILE A 349 13.87 -13.93 -23.10
CA ILE A 349 14.26 -15.33 -23.31
C ILE A 349 14.51 -16.03 -21.97
N ASP A 350 15.17 -15.38 -21.04
CA ASP A 350 15.43 -15.90 -19.70
C ASP A 350 14.11 -16.24 -18.99
N GLU A 351 13.10 -15.38 -19.08
CA GLU A 351 11.76 -15.64 -18.55
C GLU A 351 11.07 -16.85 -19.23
N ILE A 352 11.21 -17.01 -20.56
CA ILE A 352 10.72 -18.20 -21.28
C ILE A 352 11.40 -19.47 -20.75
N LEU A 353 12.72 -19.42 -20.56
CA LEU A 353 13.51 -20.54 -20.04
C LEU A 353 13.17 -20.87 -18.59
N HIS A 354 12.94 -19.86 -17.75
CA HIS A 354 12.48 -20.05 -16.36
C HIS A 354 11.14 -20.77 -16.32
N ILE A 355 10.18 -20.41 -17.18
CA ILE A 355 8.89 -21.11 -17.30
C ILE A 355 9.11 -22.55 -17.78
N LEU A 356 9.92 -22.75 -18.82
CA LEU A 356 10.24 -24.08 -19.37
C LEU A 356 10.82 -25.02 -18.30
N PHE A 357 11.79 -24.54 -17.52
CA PHE A 357 12.44 -25.34 -16.48
C PHE A 357 11.55 -25.54 -15.24
N SER A 358 10.66 -24.60 -14.96
CA SER A 358 9.62 -24.79 -13.95
C SER A 358 8.65 -25.90 -14.35
N ILE A 359 8.25 -25.94 -15.62
CA ILE A 359 7.42 -27.02 -16.19
C ILE A 359 8.14 -28.36 -16.14
N SER A 360 9.41 -28.43 -16.56
CA SER A 360 10.15 -29.69 -16.52
C SER A 360 10.31 -30.20 -15.09
N THR A 361 10.61 -29.32 -14.13
CA THR A 361 10.71 -29.67 -12.70
C THR A 361 9.37 -30.17 -12.16
N TYR A 362 8.27 -29.51 -12.53
CA TYR A 362 6.93 -29.95 -12.16
C TYR A 362 6.61 -31.36 -12.68
N ILE A 363 6.90 -31.64 -13.96
CA ILE A 363 6.69 -32.98 -14.55
C ILE A 363 7.52 -34.02 -13.81
N LYS A 364 8.84 -33.78 -13.65
CA LYS A 364 9.77 -34.68 -12.95
C LYS A 364 9.32 -35.04 -11.52
N ASN A 365 8.72 -34.08 -10.81
CA ASN A 365 8.32 -34.26 -9.41
C ASN A 365 6.91 -34.83 -9.24
N THR A 366 6.05 -34.74 -10.26
CA THR A 366 4.62 -35.05 -10.13
C THR A 366 4.21 -36.32 -10.87
N TYR A 367 4.89 -36.66 -11.97
CA TYR A 367 4.56 -37.83 -12.79
C TYR A 367 5.24 -39.08 -12.22
N PRO A 368 4.60 -40.27 -12.31
CA PRO A 368 5.20 -41.51 -11.84
C PRO A 368 6.40 -41.93 -12.71
N ALA A 369 7.33 -42.69 -12.14
CA ALA A 369 8.47 -43.23 -12.89
C ALA A 369 7.99 -44.08 -14.09
N GLY A 370 8.58 -43.85 -15.27
CA GLY A 370 8.21 -44.59 -16.48
C GLY A 370 6.92 -44.12 -17.14
N TRP A 371 6.38 -42.96 -16.75
CA TRP A 371 5.19 -42.39 -17.38
C TRP A 371 5.35 -42.22 -18.89
N SER A 372 6.57 -41.99 -19.39
CA SER A 372 6.85 -41.69 -20.80
C SER A 372 6.85 -42.91 -21.73
N LYS A 373 6.71 -44.15 -21.23
CA LYS A 373 6.75 -45.38 -22.03
C LYS A 373 5.70 -45.37 -23.15
N ASP A 374 4.43 -45.14 -22.78
CA ASP A 374 3.28 -45.16 -23.69
C ASP A 374 3.06 -43.85 -24.46
N TYR A 375 4.01 -42.91 -24.38
CA TYR A 375 3.86 -41.58 -24.95
C TYR A 375 4.58 -41.49 -26.30
N GLN A 376 3.99 -40.76 -27.25
CA GLN A 376 4.60 -40.46 -28.56
C GLN A 376 5.67 -39.36 -28.50
N LEU A 377 6.11 -39.00 -27.28
CA LEU A 377 7.08 -37.94 -27.03
C LEU A 377 8.42 -38.28 -27.67
N ASP A 378 9.11 -37.27 -28.21
CA ASP A 378 10.47 -37.40 -28.72
C ASP A 378 11.40 -38.07 -27.69
N TYR A 379 12.26 -38.97 -28.15
CA TYR A 379 13.08 -39.82 -27.28
C TYR A 379 13.98 -39.00 -26.34
N ASN A 380 14.62 -37.94 -26.85
CA ASN A 380 15.47 -37.07 -26.04
C ASN A 380 14.66 -36.31 -24.98
N GLN A 381 13.40 -35.97 -25.27
CA GLN A 381 12.50 -35.39 -24.27
C GLN A 381 12.08 -36.40 -23.21
N LYS A 382 11.98 -37.70 -23.54
CA LYS A 382 11.76 -38.75 -22.53
C LYS A 382 12.94 -38.83 -21.58
N LEU A 383 14.18 -38.86 -22.10
CA LEU A 383 15.42 -38.84 -21.30
C LEU A 383 15.49 -37.63 -20.34
N TRP A 384 14.98 -36.48 -20.79
CA TRP A 384 14.91 -35.26 -20.00
C TRP A 384 13.82 -35.28 -18.91
N LEU A 385 12.57 -35.62 -19.28
CA LEU A 385 11.39 -35.38 -18.45
C LEU A 385 10.97 -36.57 -17.57
N ASP A 386 11.50 -37.77 -17.83
CA ASP A 386 11.22 -39.00 -17.08
C ASP A 386 12.53 -39.63 -16.57
N PRO A 387 13.33 -38.92 -15.74
CA PRO A 387 14.64 -39.43 -15.31
C PRO A 387 14.52 -40.68 -14.45
N LEU A 388 13.43 -40.83 -13.69
CA LEU A 388 13.19 -41.98 -12.82
C LEU A 388 12.92 -43.27 -13.60
N ARG A 389 12.63 -43.19 -14.90
CA ARG A 389 12.51 -44.38 -15.76
C ARG A 389 13.81 -45.18 -15.86
N ALA A 390 14.95 -44.51 -15.76
CA ALA A 390 16.27 -45.16 -15.75
C ALA A 390 16.47 -46.09 -14.54
N ASN A 391 15.65 -45.96 -13.49
CA ASN A 391 15.72 -46.80 -12.29
C ASN A 391 14.76 -48.00 -12.33
N LEU A 392 14.02 -48.20 -13.42
CA LEU A 392 13.07 -49.30 -13.57
C LEU A 392 13.77 -50.55 -14.11
N GLU A 393 13.32 -51.73 -13.66
CA GLU A 393 13.78 -53.03 -14.18
C GLU A 393 13.41 -53.18 -15.67
N GLY A 394 14.37 -53.58 -16.51
CA GLY A 394 14.19 -53.72 -17.96
C GLY A 394 14.33 -52.43 -18.77
N GLU A 395 14.86 -51.36 -18.17
CA GLU A 395 15.13 -50.07 -18.81
C GLU A 395 16.63 -49.73 -18.79
N GLU A 396 17.50 -50.74 -18.87
CA GLU A 396 18.96 -50.58 -18.84
C GLU A 396 19.47 -49.75 -20.01
N GLU A 397 18.96 -49.98 -21.23
CA GLU A 397 19.28 -49.18 -22.43
C GLU A 397 18.90 -47.70 -22.25
N PHE A 398 17.77 -47.42 -21.56
CA PHE A 398 17.35 -46.04 -21.29
C PHE A 398 18.25 -45.36 -20.25
N ALA A 399 18.78 -46.11 -19.28
CA ALA A 399 19.75 -45.61 -18.32
C ALA A 399 21.09 -45.29 -19.01
N GLU A 400 21.60 -46.21 -19.83
CA GLU A 400 22.81 -46.02 -20.65
C GLU A 400 22.67 -44.81 -21.58
N ASP A 401 21.57 -44.72 -22.34
CA ASP A 401 21.31 -43.59 -23.23
C ASP A 401 21.23 -42.25 -22.49
N ARG A 402 20.78 -42.25 -21.24
CA ARG A 402 20.70 -41.02 -20.44
C ARG A 402 22.08 -40.54 -19.98
N GLU A 403 23.01 -41.46 -19.74
CA GLU A 403 24.38 -41.17 -19.31
C GLU A 403 25.31 -40.88 -20.49
N GLU A 404 25.21 -41.65 -21.57
CA GLU A 404 26.15 -41.61 -22.70
C GLU A 404 25.71 -40.67 -23.83
N LEU A 405 24.41 -40.49 -24.08
CA LEU A 405 23.96 -39.60 -25.15
C LEU A 405 23.98 -38.14 -24.71
N GLU A 406 24.44 -37.27 -25.62
CA GLU A 406 24.28 -35.81 -25.48
C GLU A 406 22.84 -35.35 -25.81
N TRP A 407 21.83 -36.04 -25.26
CA TRP A 407 20.40 -35.79 -25.52
C TRP A 407 19.97 -34.34 -25.24
N HIS A 408 20.64 -33.69 -24.28
CA HIS A 408 20.41 -32.29 -23.94
C HIS A 408 20.72 -31.33 -25.11
N LEU A 409 21.64 -31.67 -26.01
CA LEU A 409 21.90 -30.88 -27.21
C LEU A 409 20.70 -30.88 -28.15
N GLU A 410 19.99 -32.00 -28.24
CA GLU A 410 18.79 -32.10 -29.07
C GLU A 410 17.64 -31.29 -28.47
N ILE A 411 17.52 -31.24 -27.14
CA ILE A 411 16.58 -30.32 -26.46
C ILE A 411 16.85 -28.86 -26.84
N TYR A 412 18.12 -28.45 -26.91
CA TYR A 412 18.46 -27.08 -27.34
C TYR A 412 18.09 -26.81 -28.80
N ARG A 413 18.28 -27.80 -29.68
CA ARG A 413 17.91 -27.68 -31.10
C ARG A 413 16.41 -27.54 -31.24
N GLN A 414 15.63 -28.32 -30.50
CA GLN A 414 14.17 -28.28 -30.52
C GLN A 414 13.63 -26.96 -29.95
N PHE A 415 14.19 -26.47 -28.84
CA PHE A 415 13.86 -25.15 -28.29
C PHE A 415 14.11 -24.02 -29.30
N ALA A 416 15.31 -23.97 -29.90
CA ALA A 416 15.68 -22.95 -30.88
C ALA A 416 14.79 -23.00 -32.13
N SER A 417 14.45 -24.21 -32.59
CA SER A 417 13.55 -24.41 -33.73
C SER A 417 12.13 -23.92 -33.42
N TRP A 418 11.64 -24.20 -32.21
CA TRP A 418 10.33 -23.75 -31.76
C TRP A 418 10.24 -22.23 -31.66
N LEU A 419 11.24 -21.58 -31.07
CA LEU A 419 11.26 -20.13 -30.96
C LEU A 419 11.33 -19.46 -32.35
N ASN A 420 12.17 -19.98 -33.26
CA ASN A 420 12.22 -19.51 -34.64
C ASN A 420 10.87 -19.66 -35.35
N LYS A 421 10.19 -20.79 -35.18
CA LYS A 421 8.86 -21.00 -35.76
C LYS A 421 7.85 -19.98 -35.24
N LEU A 422 7.87 -19.67 -33.94
CA LEU A 422 7.01 -18.63 -33.37
C LEU A 422 7.28 -17.25 -33.98
N ILE A 423 8.55 -16.91 -34.24
CA ILE A 423 8.93 -15.66 -34.92
C ILE A 423 8.40 -15.65 -36.36
N GLN A 424 8.62 -16.73 -37.12
CA GLN A 424 8.18 -16.85 -38.51
C GLN A 424 6.65 -16.77 -38.65
N ASP A 425 5.91 -17.41 -37.74
CA ASP A 425 4.45 -17.37 -37.70
C ASP A 425 3.93 -15.96 -37.38
N LYS A 426 4.65 -15.20 -36.52
CA LYS A 426 4.28 -13.84 -36.12
C LYS A 426 4.69 -12.78 -37.14
N PHE A 427 5.84 -12.95 -37.78
CA PHE A 427 6.45 -12.02 -38.72
C PHE A 427 6.79 -12.72 -40.04
N PRO A 428 5.78 -13.00 -40.90
CA PRO A 428 6.02 -13.72 -42.15
C PRO A 428 7.02 -13.05 -43.11
N HIS A 429 7.18 -11.72 -43.01
CA HIS A 429 8.14 -10.95 -43.80
C HIS A 429 9.60 -11.17 -43.36
N LEU A 430 9.86 -11.56 -42.12
CA LEU A 430 11.20 -11.88 -41.59
C LEU A 430 11.60 -13.34 -41.81
N LYS A 431 10.81 -14.10 -42.57
CA LYS A 431 11.04 -15.54 -42.79
C LYS A 431 12.37 -15.85 -43.49
N HIS A 432 12.91 -14.91 -44.27
CA HIS A 432 14.20 -15.05 -44.95
C HIS A 432 15.38 -14.50 -44.15
N ASP A 433 15.12 -13.61 -43.19
CA ASP A 433 16.14 -12.98 -42.33
C ASP A 433 16.36 -13.74 -41.01
N THR A 434 15.36 -14.53 -40.58
CA THR A 434 15.45 -15.40 -39.39
C THR A 434 16.10 -16.74 -39.75
N GLY A 435 17.43 -16.77 -39.69
CA GLY A 435 18.25 -17.85 -40.22
C GLY A 435 19.05 -18.62 -39.18
N LYS A 436 20.27 -18.98 -39.57
CA LYS A 436 21.26 -19.68 -38.73
C LYS A 436 21.80 -18.84 -37.56
N PRO A 437 21.97 -17.49 -37.65
CA PRO A 437 22.48 -16.69 -36.55
C PRO A 437 21.57 -16.69 -35.32
N GLU A 438 20.27 -16.46 -35.51
CA GLU A 438 19.26 -16.45 -34.45
C GLU A 438 19.13 -17.83 -33.83
N TYR A 439 19.08 -18.87 -34.66
CA TYR A 439 19.08 -20.26 -34.20
C TYR A 439 20.27 -20.58 -33.27
N ASN A 440 21.47 -20.11 -33.62
CA ASN A 440 22.67 -20.30 -32.80
C ASN A 440 22.65 -19.45 -31.53
N GLU A 441 22.06 -18.26 -31.57
CA GLU A 441 21.85 -17.39 -30.41
C GLU A 441 20.93 -18.07 -29.39
N TRP A 442 19.78 -18.58 -29.81
CA TRP A 442 18.83 -19.28 -28.92
C TRP A 442 19.45 -20.52 -28.26
N ARG A 443 20.29 -21.25 -29.00
CA ARG A 443 21.06 -22.39 -28.45
C ARG A 443 22.07 -21.95 -27.40
N ARG A 444 22.71 -20.79 -27.57
CA ARG A 444 23.65 -20.24 -26.58
C ARG A 444 22.95 -19.81 -25.30
N GLU A 445 21.79 -19.18 -25.41
CA GLU A 445 21.02 -18.72 -24.23
C GLU A 445 20.54 -19.89 -23.36
N ILE A 446 19.97 -20.94 -23.96
CA ILE A 446 19.56 -22.13 -23.18
C ILE A 446 20.75 -22.85 -22.54
N MET A 447 21.91 -22.89 -23.22
CA MET A 447 23.15 -23.42 -22.64
C MET A 447 23.66 -22.58 -21.47
N ALA A 448 23.59 -21.24 -21.58
CA ALA A 448 24.01 -20.33 -20.52
C ALA A 448 23.11 -20.48 -19.28
N MET A 449 21.79 -20.55 -19.48
CA MET A 449 20.84 -20.74 -18.39
C MET A 449 21.03 -22.10 -17.69
N LYS A 450 21.30 -23.18 -18.43
CA LYS A 450 21.66 -24.48 -17.81
C LYS A 450 22.83 -24.33 -16.84
N LYS A 451 23.94 -23.72 -17.28
CA LYS A 451 25.14 -23.53 -16.45
C LYS A 451 24.82 -22.70 -15.21
N GLN A 452 23.96 -21.70 -15.32
CA GLN A 452 23.53 -20.89 -14.18
C GLN A 452 22.73 -21.72 -13.16
N TYR A 453 21.82 -22.56 -13.62
CA TYR A 453 21.04 -23.44 -12.75
C TYR A 453 21.89 -24.53 -12.08
N GLU A 454 22.84 -25.12 -12.80
CA GLU A 454 23.82 -26.07 -12.24
C GLU A 454 24.64 -25.42 -11.13
N ARG A 455 25.14 -24.20 -11.33
CA ARG A 455 25.85 -23.42 -10.29
C ARG A 455 24.97 -23.10 -9.09
N ALA A 456 23.67 -22.95 -9.27
CA ALA A 456 22.71 -22.71 -8.21
C ALA A 456 22.28 -24.00 -7.48
N GLY A 457 22.88 -25.15 -7.79
CA GLY A 457 22.52 -26.46 -7.21
C GLY A 457 21.15 -26.98 -7.65
N LYS A 458 20.54 -26.37 -8.69
CA LYS A 458 19.23 -26.75 -9.21
C LYS A 458 19.43 -27.63 -10.46
N GLY A 459 19.27 -28.94 -10.30
CA GLY A 459 19.33 -29.92 -11.38
C GLY A 459 18.20 -29.75 -12.40
N VAL A 460 18.40 -28.91 -13.42
CA VAL A 460 17.40 -28.73 -14.49
C VAL A 460 17.33 -29.95 -15.41
N PHE A 461 18.50 -30.48 -15.74
CA PHE A 461 18.68 -31.68 -16.57
C PHE A 461 19.16 -32.89 -15.76
N LEU A 462 19.43 -32.72 -14.46
CA LEU A 462 19.71 -33.80 -13.53
C LEU A 462 18.41 -34.45 -13.06
#